data_AF-A0A1X7AQN8-F1
#
_entry.id   AF-A0A1X7AQN8-F1
#
_cell.length_a   1.000
_cell.length_b   1.000
_cell.length_c   1.000
_cell.angle_alpha   90.00
_cell.angle_beta   90.00
_cell.angle_gamma   90.00
#
_symmetry.space_group_name_H-M   'P 1'
#
loop_
_entity.id
_entity.type
_entity.pdbx_description
1 polymer ?
#
loop_
_entity_poly.entity_id
_entity_poly.type
_entity_poly.pdbx_seq_one_letter_code
_entity_poly.pdbx_strand_id
1 'polypeptide(L)'
;MYRISELAEQVGLSRTALLYYEKQGLIKGRRQSNGYRIYSDHDVQRLRLVQNLLAGGLTLKECKACLDARIDRSLLQNRLQQLDDEIQRKQASRQLLAALLGEGDLSGWHQSVDSVAPDAHREWLVRQGFAEKEALRLKWLSKDMNEHEQYMADFMTVFATLDRWGPGSEADTLKALAMVPHAPKKILEIGCGKGIATTLLGEHTSAAITAVDNEESALLRLSERALEAGLADRIETVCTSMTDMPFAPESFDLIWCESSAYIMGVENAFTAWHSLLQPGGILVLSDLVWLTDAPTEECKTFWESGYPDMGTVEQRLSQARSAGYQLVDTFAVSEDAWHAYYQPLAQRVEEIRPERKHSQALKDLDKELAIYRNHLPEFGYQMFILKK
;
A
#
# COMPACT_ATOMS: atom_id res chain seq x y z
N MET A 1 -56.66 -36.18 3.45
CA MET A 1 -56.11 -36.86 2.26
C MET A 1 -56.33 -35.95 1.06
N TYR A 2 -55.29 -35.71 0.26
CA TYR A 2 -55.27 -34.68 -0.77
C TYR A 2 -54.89 -35.27 -2.13
N ARG A 3 -55.55 -34.83 -3.20
CA ARG A 3 -55.08 -35.03 -4.58
C ARG A 3 -53.88 -34.10 -4.83
N ILE A 4 -53.10 -34.39 -5.86
CA ILE A 4 -51.89 -33.59 -6.15
C ILE A 4 -52.16 -32.10 -6.37
N SER A 5 -53.32 -31.73 -6.92
CA SER A 5 -53.71 -30.33 -7.11
C SER A 5 -54.07 -29.64 -5.79
N GLU A 6 -54.75 -30.33 -4.89
CA GLU A 6 -55.10 -29.82 -3.56
C GLU A 6 -53.84 -29.71 -2.68
N LEU A 7 -52.92 -30.67 -2.80
CA LEU A 7 -51.62 -30.63 -2.13
C LEU A 7 -50.77 -29.45 -2.63
N ALA A 8 -50.75 -29.20 -3.93
CA ALA A 8 -50.04 -28.07 -4.56
C ALA A 8 -50.50 -26.73 -4.00
N GLU A 9 -51.82 -26.54 -3.88
CA GLU A 9 -52.42 -25.34 -3.32
C GLU A 9 -52.07 -25.18 -1.83
N GLN A 10 -52.14 -26.26 -1.06
CA GLN A 10 -51.92 -26.23 0.39
C GLN A 10 -50.47 -25.91 0.83
N VAL A 11 -49.48 -26.19 -0.04
CA VAL A 11 -48.06 -25.93 0.21
C VAL A 11 -47.46 -24.85 -0.70
N GLY A 12 -48.26 -24.27 -1.60
CA GLY A 12 -47.82 -23.21 -2.52
C GLY A 12 -46.77 -23.65 -3.53
N LEU A 13 -46.78 -24.92 -3.98
CA LEU A 13 -45.84 -25.47 -4.97
C LEU A 13 -46.56 -25.83 -6.26
N SER A 14 -45.85 -25.76 -7.39
CA SER A 14 -46.41 -26.23 -8.66
C SER A 14 -46.59 -27.75 -8.65
N ARG A 15 -47.59 -28.25 -9.39
CA ARG A 15 -47.80 -29.70 -9.58
C ARG A 15 -46.54 -30.39 -10.11
N THR A 16 -45.78 -29.72 -10.99
CA THR A 16 -44.51 -30.21 -11.54
C THR A 16 -43.45 -30.35 -10.46
N ALA A 17 -43.32 -29.37 -9.53
CA ALA A 17 -42.41 -29.45 -8.41
C ALA A 17 -42.75 -30.61 -7.47
N LEU A 18 -44.04 -30.83 -7.17
CA LEU A 18 -44.47 -31.97 -6.34
C LEU A 18 -44.19 -33.32 -7.00
N LEU A 19 -44.41 -33.46 -8.31
CA LEU A 19 -44.04 -34.68 -9.05
C LEU A 19 -42.53 -34.91 -9.05
N TYR A 20 -41.74 -33.85 -9.13
CA TYR A 20 -40.29 -33.92 -9.00
C TYR A 20 -39.88 -34.36 -7.60
N TYR A 21 -40.49 -33.81 -6.54
CA TYR A 21 -40.19 -34.19 -5.15
C TYR A 21 -40.60 -35.63 -4.86
N GLU A 22 -41.73 -36.10 -5.42
CA GLU A 22 -42.12 -37.51 -5.38
C GLU A 22 -41.11 -38.40 -6.12
N LYS A 23 -40.62 -38.00 -7.28
CA LYS A 23 -39.56 -38.72 -8.02
C LYS A 23 -38.25 -38.80 -7.22
N GLN A 24 -37.90 -37.74 -6.48
CA GLN A 24 -36.75 -37.72 -5.59
C GLN A 24 -36.99 -38.50 -4.28
N GLY A 25 -38.23 -38.93 -4.03
CA GLY A 25 -38.61 -39.74 -2.86
C GLY A 25 -38.84 -38.94 -1.58
N LEU A 26 -39.07 -37.62 -1.68
CA LEU A 26 -39.38 -36.77 -0.53
C LEU A 26 -40.80 -37.00 0.01
N ILE A 27 -41.72 -37.36 -0.88
CA ILE A 27 -43.11 -37.77 -0.58
C ILE A 27 -43.46 -39.01 -1.41
N LYS A 28 -44.49 -39.75 -1.02
CA LYS A 28 -44.94 -40.94 -1.77
C LYS A 28 -46.45 -41.02 -1.83
N GLY A 29 -47.04 -40.76 -3.01
CA GLY A 29 -48.48 -40.85 -3.19
C GLY A 29 -48.97 -42.30 -3.15
N ARG A 30 -50.06 -42.59 -2.42
CA ARG A 30 -50.73 -43.89 -2.45
C ARG A 30 -51.70 -43.91 -3.63
N ARG A 31 -51.63 -44.93 -4.49
CA ARG A 31 -52.61 -45.11 -5.57
C ARG A 31 -53.90 -45.71 -5.03
N GLN A 32 -55.03 -45.10 -5.38
CA GLN A 32 -56.36 -45.65 -5.15
C GLN A 32 -56.78 -46.59 -6.29
N SER A 33 -57.82 -47.39 -6.06
CA SER A 33 -58.41 -48.31 -7.05
C SER A 33 -58.88 -47.61 -8.34
N ASN A 34 -59.15 -46.31 -8.27
CA ASN A 34 -59.53 -45.45 -9.40
C ASN A 34 -58.32 -44.85 -10.17
N GLY A 35 -57.08 -45.24 -9.85
CA GLY A 35 -55.86 -44.78 -10.52
C GLY A 35 -55.30 -43.44 -10.04
N TYR A 36 -56.01 -42.68 -9.21
CA TYR A 36 -55.53 -41.41 -8.67
C TYR A 36 -54.54 -41.60 -7.51
N ARG A 37 -53.57 -40.69 -7.39
CA ARG A 37 -52.67 -40.59 -6.23
C ARG A 37 -53.28 -39.70 -5.16
N ILE A 38 -53.24 -40.17 -3.92
CA ILE A 38 -53.62 -39.42 -2.73
C ILE A 38 -52.44 -39.28 -1.78
N TYR A 39 -52.36 -38.15 -1.11
CA TYR A 39 -51.33 -37.79 -0.14
C TYR A 39 -51.98 -37.50 1.23
N SER A 40 -51.24 -37.73 2.30
CA SER A 40 -51.69 -37.59 3.68
C SER A 40 -51.36 -36.20 4.27
N ASP A 41 -51.93 -35.87 5.42
CA ASP A 41 -51.53 -34.69 6.19
C ASP A 41 -50.05 -34.74 6.61
N HIS A 42 -49.49 -35.95 6.80
CA HIS A 42 -48.07 -36.14 7.05
C HIS A 42 -47.21 -35.72 5.84
N ASP A 43 -47.67 -35.97 4.61
CA ASP A 43 -46.97 -35.52 3.40
C ASP A 43 -46.95 -33.98 3.30
N VAL A 44 -48.04 -33.31 3.72
CA VAL A 44 -48.11 -31.84 3.80
C VAL A 44 -47.09 -31.31 4.81
N GLN A 45 -47.04 -31.88 6.01
CA GLN A 45 -46.08 -31.47 7.05
C GLN A 45 -44.63 -31.72 6.61
N ARG A 46 -44.38 -32.85 5.95
CA ARG A 46 -43.07 -33.21 5.42
C ARG A 46 -42.62 -32.23 4.33
N LEU A 47 -43.51 -31.81 3.43
CA LEU A 47 -43.22 -30.79 2.41
C LEU A 47 -42.91 -29.42 3.02
N ARG A 48 -43.65 -29.01 4.05
CA ARG A 48 -43.36 -27.76 4.78
C ARG A 48 -41.99 -27.80 5.45
N LEU A 49 -41.61 -28.93 6.03
CA LEU A 49 -40.27 -29.12 6.58
C LEU A 49 -39.19 -29.03 5.49
N VAL A 50 -39.40 -29.65 4.33
CA VAL A 50 -38.49 -29.48 3.17
C VAL A 50 -38.37 -28.01 2.77
N GLN A 51 -39.48 -27.26 2.67
CA GLN A 51 -39.46 -25.84 2.31
C GLN A 51 -38.63 -25.01 3.30
N ASN A 52 -38.76 -25.25 4.59
CA ASN A 52 -37.96 -24.57 5.62
C ASN A 52 -36.46 -24.93 5.52
N LEU A 53 -36.13 -26.18 5.26
CA LEU A 53 -34.74 -26.61 5.08
C LEU A 53 -34.11 -26.03 3.80
N LEU A 54 -34.87 -25.97 2.71
CA LEU A 54 -34.45 -25.31 1.47
C LEU A 54 -34.24 -23.80 1.67
N ALA A 55 -35.12 -23.14 2.44
CA ALA A 55 -34.97 -21.72 2.78
C ALA A 55 -33.73 -21.47 3.65
N GLY A 56 -33.34 -22.45 4.48
CA GLY A 56 -32.06 -22.46 5.21
C GLY A 56 -30.83 -22.74 4.35
N GLY A 57 -30.99 -22.86 3.03
CA GLY A 57 -29.90 -23.02 2.07
C GLY A 57 -29.53 -24.46 1.74
N LEU A 58 -30.24 -25.48 2.25
CA LEU A 58 -29.97 -26.88 1.89
C LEU A 58 -30.49 -27.19 0.48
N THR A 59 -29.87 -28.15 -0.18
CA THR A 59 -30.37 -28.73 -1.44
C THR A 59 -31.44 -29.79 -1.17
N LEU A 60 -32.22 -30.15 -2.20
CA LEU A 60 -33.23 -31.21 -2.08
C LEU A 60 -32.66 -32.57 -1.67
N LYS A 61 -31.42 -32.87 -2.09
CA LYS A 61 -30.73 -34.12 -1.73
C LYS A 61 -30.38 -34.15 -0.24
N GLU A 62 -29.94 -33.01 0.29
CA GLU A 62 -29.61 -32.84 1.71
C GLU A 62 -30.88 -32.82 2.57
N CYS A 63 -31.94 -32.14 2.11
CA CYS A 63 -33.26 -32.19 2.76
C CYS A 63 -33.76 -33.63 2.90
N LYS A 64 -33.61 -34.44 1.85
CA LYS A 64 -33.96 -35.86 1.90
C LYS A 64 -33.11 -36.61 2.94
N ALA A 65 -31.80 -36.40 2.97
CA ALA A 65 -30.92 -37.02 3.94
C ALA A 65 -31.28 -36.64 5.39
N CYS A 66 -31.66 -35.38 5.64
CA CYS A 66 -32.14 -34.91 6.94
C CYS A 66 -33.48 -35.54 7.36
N LEU A 67 -34.33 -35.92 6.39
CA LEU A 67 -35.65 -36.49 6.63
C LEU A 67 -35.63 -38.02 6.82
N ASP A 68 -34.65 -38.71 6.24
CA ASP A 68 -34.58 -40.17 6.22
C ASP A 68 -33.58 -40.73 7.25
N ALA A 69 -32.68 -39.90 7.78
CA ALA A 69 -31.65 -40.31 8.73
C ALA A 69 -31.37 -39.24 9.80
N ARG A 70 -30.57 -39.60 10.81
CA ARG A 70 -30.06 -38.64 11.79
C ARG A 70 -29.20 -37.60 11.05
N ILE A 71 -29.49 -36.32 11.30
CA ILE A 71 -28.79 -35.19 10.70
C ILE A 71 -27.28 -35.37 10.82
N ASP A 72 -26.60 -35.37 9.68
CA ASP A 72 -25.14 -35.31 9.63
C ASP A 72 -24.69 -33.90 10.02
N ARG A 73 -24.06 -33.79 11.20
CA ARG A 73 -23.56 -32.51 11.71
C ARG A 73 -22.47 -31.92 10.82
N SER A 74 -21.66 -32.76 10.17
CA SER A 74 -20.58 -32.31 9.30
C SER A 74 -21.11 -31.61 8.05
N LEU A 75 -22.20 -32.13 7.48
CA LEU A 75 -22.90 -31.51 6.35
C LEU A 75 -23.42 -30.12 6.69
N LEU A 76 -24.10 -29.98 7.83
CA LEU A 76 -24.62 -28.67 8.27
C LEU A 76 -23.50 -27.68 8.60
N GLN A 77 -22.40 -28.14 9.21
CA GLN A 77 -21.22 -27.31 9.47
C GLN A 77 -20.60 -26.80 8.17
N ASN A 78 -20.43 -27.67 7.18
CA ASN A 78 -19.92 -27.28 5.86
C ASN A 78 -20.84 -26.26 5.18
N ARG A 79 -22.16 -26.43 5.28
CA ARG A 79 -23.10 -25.51 4.66
C ARG A 79 -23.13 -24.16 5.37
N LEU A 80 -23.02 -24.15 6.69
CA LEU A 80 -22.89 -22.93 7.48
C LEU A 80 -21.63 -22.16 7.08
N GLN A 81 -20.48 -22.84 6.99
CA GLN A 81 -19.23 -22.21 6.55
C GLN A 81 -19.36 -21.59 5.16
N GLN A 82 -19.98 -22.29 4.20
CA GLN A 82 -20.21 -21.74 2.86
C GLN A 82 -21.08 -20.47 2.87
N LEU A 83 -22.10 -20.41 3.73
CA LEU A 83 -22.95 -19.24 3.88
C LEU A 83 -22.19 -18.08 4.50
N ASP A 84 -21.36 -18.35 5.53
CA ASP A 84 -20.52 -17.34 6.15
C ASP A 84 -19.53 -16.75 5.12
N ASP A 85 -18.90 -17.60 4.29
CA ASP A 85 -18.01 -17.16 3.20
C ASP A 85 -18.75 -16.33 2.13
N GLU A 86 -20.02 -16.64 1.83
CA GLU A 86 -20.86 -15.85 0.92
C GLU A 86 -21.25 -14.50 1.52
N ILE A 87 -21.59 -14.46 2.81
CA ILE A 87 -21.93 -13.24 3.55
C ILE A 87 -20.72 -12.32 3.57
N GLN A 88 -19.55 -12.83 3.93
CA GLN A 88 -18.31 -12.06 3.94
C GLN A 88 -18.01 -11.44 2.57
N ARG A 89 -18.13 -12.21 1.48
CA ARG A 89 -17.93 -11.70 0.11
C ARG A 89 -18.93 -10.61 -0.27
N LYS A 90 -20.21 -10.77 0.10
CA LYS A 90 -21.24 -9.75 -0.15
C LYS A 90 -21.02 -8.49 0.67
N GLN A 91 -20.57 -8.62 1.92
CA GLN A 91 -20.23 -7.51 2.80
C GLN A 91 -19.04 -6.72 2.23
N ALA A 92 -17.97 -7.40 1.81
CA ALA A 92 -16.82 -6.76 1.17
C ALA A 92 -17.22 -6.02 -0.11
N SER A 93 -18.06 -6.62 -0.94
CA SER A 93 -18.59 -5.98 -2.16
C SER A 93 -19.40 -4.72 -1.83
N ARG A 94 -20.27 -4.78 -0.81
CA ARG A 94 -21.03 -3.62 -0.35
C ARG A 94 -20.11 -2.52 0.18
N GLN A 95 -19.10 -2.87 0.97
CA GLN A 95 -18.15 -1.91 1.53
C GLN A 95 -17.40 -1.17 0.42
N LEU A 96 -16.90 -1.88 -0.59
CA LEU A 96 -16.29 -1.26 -1.75
C LEU A 96 -17.24 -0.27 -2.45
N LEU A 97 -18.48 -0.68 -2.72
CA LEU A 97 -19.46 0.20 -3.37
C LEU A 97 -19.80 1.43 -2.52
N ALA A 98 -19.97 1.27 -1.20
CA ALA A 98 -20.23 2.38 -0.29
C ALA A 98 -19.05 3.35 -0.25
N ALA A 99 -17.83 2.82 -0.18
CA ALA A 99 -16.61 3.60 -0.12
C ALA A 99 -16.36 4.37 -1.44
N LEU A 100 -16.64 3.77 -2.60
CA LEU A 100 -16.65 4.44 -3.91
C LEU A 100 -17.74 5.52 -4.05
N LEU A 101 -18.80 5.45 -3.25
CA LEU A 101 -19.84 6.49 -3.16
C LEU A 101 -19.49 7.60 -2.14
N GLY A 102 -18.35 7.52 -1.48
CA GLY A 102 -17.95 8.46 -0.43
C GLY A 102 -18.52 8.14 0.96
N GLU A 103 -19.15 6.98 1.14
CA GLU A 103 -19.81 6.56 2.39
C GLU A 103 -18.93 5.63 3.25
N GLY A 104 -17.62 5.59 3.03
CA GLY A 104 -16.70 4.75 3.79
C GLY A 104 -15.22 4.90 3.42
N ASP A 105 -14.37 4.25 4.21
CA ASP A 105 -12.91 4.20 4.06
C ASP A 105 -12.51 3.35 2.84
N LEU A 106 -11.67 3.92 1.96
CA LEU A 106 -11.13 3.26 0.78
C LEU A 106 -9.67 2.80 0.94
N SER A 107 -9.00 3.10 2.05
CA SER A 107 -7.56 2.87 2.24
C SER A 107 -7.13 1.42 1.99
N GLY A 108 -7.84 0.45 2.57
CA GLY A 108 -7.56 -0.97 2.36
C GLY A 108 -7.77 -1.44 0.92
N TRP A 109 -8.73 -0.85 0.20
CA TRP A 109 -8.94 -1.16 -1.21
C TRP A 109 -7.85 -0.55 -2.10
N HIS A 110 -7.48 0.71 -1.87
CA HIS A 110 -6.37 1.34 -2.61
C HIS A 110 -5.07 0.55 -2.44
N GLN A 111 -4.74 0.12 -1.21
CA GLN A 111 -3.58 -0.72 -0.95
C GLN A 111 -3.66 -2.06 -1.70
N SER A 112 -4.82 -2.73 -1.65
CA SER A 112 -5.02 -4.01 -2.33
C SER A 112 -4.92 -3.89 -3.85
N VAL A 113 -5.50 -2.85 -4.47
CA VAL A 113 -5.45 -2.70 -5.93
C VAL A 113 -4.07 -2.24 -6.38
N ASP A 114 -3.40 -1.37 -5.64
CA ASP A 114 -2.03 -0.95 -5.96
C ASP A 114 -1.05 -2.12 -5.96
N SER A 115 -1.19 -3.08 -5.05
CA SER A 115 -0.35 -4.29 -5.04
C SER A 115 -0.60 -5.23 -6.23
N VAL A 116 -1.83 -5.32 -6.74
CA VAL A 116 -2.21 -6.31 -7.77
C VAL A 116 -2.19 -5.71 -9.19
N ALA A 117 -2.51 -4.43 -9.33
CA ALA A 117 -2.68 -3.75 -10.60
C ALA A 117 -2.32 -2.24 -10.51
N PRO A 118 -1.06 -1.89 -10.19
CA PRO A 118 -0.64 -0.51 -9.89
C PRO A 118 -0.87 0.46 -11.06
N ASP A 119 -0.54 0.05 -12.29
CA ASP A 119 -0.70 0.93 -13.45
C ASP A 119 -2.18 1.20 -13.78
N ALA A 120 -3.02 0.16 -13.70
CA ALA A 120 -4.46 0.30 -13.91
C ALA A 120 -5.11 1.17 -12.82
N HIS A 121 -4.61 1.08 -11.58
CA HIS A 121 -5.03 1.92 -10.46
C HIS A 121 -4.70 3.39 -10.70
N ARG A 122 -3.46 3.69 -11.11
CA ARG A 122 -3.00 5.04 -11.45
C ARG A 122 -3.83 5.63 -12.59
N GLU A 123 -4.00 4.88 -13.68
CA GLU A 123 -4.84 5.32 -14.81
C GLU A 123 -6.28 5.61 -14.39
N TRP A 124 -6.84 4.77 -13.50
CA TRP A 124 -8.19 4.96 -13.00
C TRP A 124 -8.31 6.22 -12.13
N LEU A 125 -7.35 6.49 -11.25
CA LEU A 125 -7.29 7.73 -10.45
C LEU A 125 -7.24 8.98 -11.35
N VAL A 126 -6.41 8.95 -12.39
CA VAL A 126 -6.34 10.06 -13.37
C VAL A 126 -7.68 10.27 -14.06
N ARG A 127 -8.39 9.18 -14.41
CA ARG A 127 -9.76 9.27 -14.98
C ARG A 127 -10.80 9.79 -14.00
N GLN A 128 -10.58 9.67 -12.69
CA GLN A 128 -11.44 10.29 -11.67
C GLN A 128 -11.16 11.80 -11.50
N GLY A 129 -10.16 12.36 -12.20
CA GLY A 129 -9.87 13.79 -12.20
C GLY A 129 -8.67 14.20 -11.35
N PHE A 130 -7.97 13.26 -10.72
CA PHE A 130 -6.72 13.54 -10.00
C PHE A 130 -5.57 13.82 -10.97
N ALA A 131 -4.78 14.87 -10.75
CA ALA A 131 -3.52 15.03 -11.45
C ALA A 131 -2.56 13.88 -11.10
N GLU A 132 -1.59 13.56 -11.96
CA GLU A 132 -0.66 12.45 -11.73
C GLU A 132 0.07 12.55 -10.37
N LYS A 133 0.47 13.76 -9.99
CA LYS A 133 1.07 14.07 -8.68
C LYS A 133 0.12 13.81 -7.51
N GLU A 134 -1.16 14.11 -7.67
CA GLU A 134 -2.18 13.86 -6.64
C GLU A 134 -2.52 12.38 -6.54
N ALA A 135 -2.55 11.66 -7.66
CA ALA A 135 -2.72 10.21 -7.67
C ALA A 135 -1.59 9.50 -6.89
N LEU A 136 -0.34 9.97 -7.05
CA LEU A 136 0.79 9.48 -6.24
C LEU A 136 0.64 9.82 -4.75
N ARG A 137 0.24 11.07 -4.41
CA ARG A 137 0.00 11.45 -3.01
C ARG A 137 -1.13 10.64 -2.38
N LEU A 138 -2.18 10.34 -3.14
CA LEU A 138 -3.29 9.52 -2.68
C LEU A 138 -2.83 8.08 -2.45
N LYS A 139 -2.01 7.53 -3.35
CA LYS A 139 -1.39 6.21 -3.20
C LYS A 139 -0.53 6.11 -1.92
N TRP A 140 0.34 7.09 -1.68
CA TRP A 140 1.37 6.98 -0.64
C TRP A 140 0.96 7.57 0.71
N LEU A 141 0.20 8.65 0.71
CA LEU A 141 -0.07 9.45 1.91
C LEU A 141 -1.49 9.23 2.42
N SER A 142 -2.51 9.78 1.75
CA SER A 142 -3.87 9.76 2.31
C SER A 142 -4.49 8.36 2.29
N LYS A 143 -4.19 7.56 1.25
CA LYS A 143 -4.76 6.23 0.95
C LYS A 143 -6.29 6.20 0.83
N ASP A 144 -6.99 7.25 1.26
CA ASP A 144 -8.40 7.50 1.06
C ASP A 144 -8.57 8.71 0.14
N MET A 145 -9.38 8.55 -0.91
CA MET A 145 -9.70 9.62 -1.84
C MET A 145 -10.74 10.60 -1.30
N ASN A 146 -11.63 10.14 -0.40
CA ASN A 146 -12.73 10.93 0.14
C ASN A 146 -12.23 11.98 1.14
N GLU A 147 -11.13 11.67 1.82
CA GLU A 147 -10.47 12.56 2.78
C GLU A 147 -9.16 13.17 2.23
N HIS A 148 -8.81 12.89 0.97
CA HIS A 148 -7.50 13.25 0.39
C HIS A 148 -7.16 14.74 0.53
N GLU A 149 -8.09 15.63 0.17
CA GLU A 149 -7.83 17.07 0.20
C GLU A 149 -7.55 17.58 1.62
N GLN A 150 -8.39 17.19 2.59
CA GLN A 150 -8.21 17.59 3.98
C GLN A 150 -6.95 16.95 4.59
N TYR A 151 -6.71 15.68 4.30
CA TYR A 151 -5.49 14.98 4.71
C TYR A 151 -4.26 15.73 4.20
N MET A 152 -4.22 16.09 2.92
CA MET A 152 -3.08 16.79 2.33
C MET A 152 -2.94 18.22 2.89
N ALA A 153 -4.03 18.92 3.17
CA ALA A 153 -3.97 20.24 3.81
C ALA A 153 -3.37 20.16 5.23
N ASP A 154 -3.71 19.12 5.99
CA ASP A 154 -3.14 18.84 7.31
C ASP A 154 -1.67 18.44 7.23
N PHE A 155 -1.36 17.50 6.35
CA PHE A 155 0.00 17.04 6.09
C PHE A 155 0.91 18.22 5.69
N MET A 156 0.53 19.01 4.68
CA MET A 156 1.34 20.14 4.24
C MET A 156 1.52 21.21 5.33
N THR A 157 0.53 21.40 6.22
CA THR A 157 0.67 22.33 7.35
C THR A 157 1.74 21.89 8.36
N VAL A 158 1.87 20.58 8.58
CA VAL A 158 2.96 20.01 9.39
C VAL A 158 4.30 20.28 8.70
N PHE A 159 4.44 19.82 7.46
CA PHE A 159 5.74 19.76 6.77
C PHE A 159 6.23 21.10 6.22
N ALA A 160 5.37 22.13 6.13
CA ALA A 160 5.75 23.47 5.66
C ALA A 160 6.92 24.06 6.45
N THR A 161 6.90 23.91 7.78
CA THR A 161 7.89 24.52 8.69
C THR A 161 9.08 23.62 8.98
N LEU A 162 9.06 22.35 8.57
CA LEU A 162 10.16 21.41 8.79
C LEU A 162 11.26 21.63 7.76
N ASP A 163 12.51 21.67 8.20
CA ASP A 163 13.66 21.75 7.28
C ASP A 163 13.92 20.43 6.54
N ARG A 164 13.63 19.29 7.19
CA ARG A 164 13.83 17.94 6.65
C ARG A 164 12.49 17.23 6.46
N TRP A 165 12.43 16.38 5.44
CA TRP A 165 11.30 15.50 5.13
C TRP A 165 11.60 14.01 5.34
N GLY A 166 12.73 13.71 5.97
CA GLY A 166 13.12 12.38 6.38
C GLY A 166 14.40 12.41 7.22
N PRO A 167 14.80 11.27 7.81
CA PRO A 167 16.04 11.16 8.56
C PRO A 167 17.27 11.52 7.71
N GLY A 168 18.17 12.30 8.30
CA GLY A 168 19.43 12.70 7.67
C GLY A 168 20.19 13.69 8.55
N SER A 169 21.53 13.68 8.47
CA SER A 169 22.39 14.63 9.16
C SER A 169 23.50 15.11 8.23
N GLU A 170 23.98 16.34 8.44
CA GLU A 170 25.10 16.87 7.68
C GLU A 170 26.37 16.01 7.87
N ALA A 171 26.56 15.47 9.07
CA ALA A 171 27.68 14.59 9.39
C ALA A 171 27.64 13.29 8.57
N ASP A 172 26.47 12.68 8.40
CA ASP A 172 26.32 11.46 7.59
C ASP A 172 26.51 11.75 6.10
N THR A 173 25.96 12.87 5.59
CA THR A 173 26.19 13.31 4.20
C THR A 173 27.69 13.51 3.94
N LEU A 174 28.40 14.22 4.83
CA LEU A 174 29.84 14.47 4.67
C LEU A 174 30.68 13.18 4.83
N LYS A 175 30.27 12.27 5.71
CA LYS A 175 30.88 10.96 5.87
C LYS A 175 30.77 10.14 4.58
N ALA A 176 29.58 10.11 3.96
CA ALA A 176 29.37 9.44 2.67
C ALA A 176 30.20 10.11 1.56
N LEU A 177 30.27 11.44 1.54
CA LEU A 177 31.05 12.18 0.54
C LEU A 177 32.55 11.86 0.64
N ALA A 178 33.07 11.73 1.87
CA ALA A 178 34.46 11.34 2.11
C ALA A 178 34.80 9.91 1.65
N MET A 179 33.79 9.05 1.50
CA MET A 179 33.94 7.68 0.97
C MET A 179 33.89 7.63 -0.57
N VAL A 180 33.54 8.72 -1.25
CA VAL A 180 33.58 8.79 -2.72
C VAL A 180 35.06 8.77 -3.16
N PRO A 181 35.49 7.78 -3.98
CA PRO A 181 36.91 7.53 -4.27
C PRO A 181 37.59 8.57 -5.17
N HIS A 182 36.84 9.54 -5.71
CA HIS A 182 37.35 10.60 -6.57
C HIS A 182 36.64 11.93 -6.29
N ALA A 183 37.33 13.04 -6.57
CA ALA A 183 36.68 14.36 -6.55
C ALA A 183 35.65 14.45 -7.69
N PRO A 184 34.34 14.55 -7.38
CA PRO A 184 33.31 14.62 -8.40
C PRO A 184 33.38 15.93 -9.18
N LYS A 185 32.99 15.89 -10.45
CA LYS A 185 32.91 17.07 -11.33
C LYS A 185 31.49 17.36 -11.77
N LYS A 186 30.64 16.33 -11.89
CA LYS A 186 29.24 16.43 -12.32
C LYS A 186 28.37 15.56 -11.43
N ILE A 187 27.67 16.19 -10.49
CA ILE A 187 26.77 15.54 -9.55
C ILE A 187 25.34 15.65 -10.06
N LEU A 188 24.61 14.54 -10.05
CA LEU A 188 23.15 14.53 -10.12
C LEU A 188 22.61 14.17 -8.73
N GLU A 189 21.89 15.08 -8.09
CA GLU A 189 21.14 14.77 -6.87
C GLU A 189 19.66 14.53 -7.21
N ILE A 190 19.13 13.38 -6.79
CA ILE A 190 17.77 12.93 -7.10
C ILE A 190 16.93 12.96 -5.82
N GLY A 191 15.81 13.70 -5.85
CA GLY A 191 14.98 13.93 -4.67
C GLY A 191 15.66 14.88 -3.68
N CYS A 192 16.18 16.00 -4.19
CA CYS A 192 16.97 16.95 -3.41
C CYS A 192 16.16 17.72 -2.33
N GLY A 193 14.82 17.71 -2.42
CA GLY A 193 13.95 18.42 -1.50
C GLY A 193 14.33 19.90 -1.34
N LYS A 194 14.47 20.35 -0.10
CA LYS A 194 14.86 21.74 0.23
C LYS A 194 16.38 21.98 0.10
N GLY A 195 17.15 21.03 -0.41
CA GLY A 195 18.54 21.20 -0.83
C GLY A 195 19.59 21.21 0.30
N ILE A 196 19.34 20.52 1.41
CA ILE A 196 20.33 20.42 2.50
C ILE A 196 21.58 19.68 2.04
N ALA A 197 21.42 18.46 1.48
CA ALA A 197 22.55 17.71 0.95
C ALA A 197 23.18 18.43 -0.26
N THR A 198 22.38 19.01 -1.16
CA THR A 198 22.86 19.83 -2.29
C THR A 198 23.81 20.94 -1.85
N THR A 199 23.44 21.67 -0.78
CA THR A 199 24.25 22.79 -0.27
C THR A 199 25.59 22.28 0.25
N LEU A 200 25.60 21.20 1.04
CA LEU A 200 26.83 20.58 1.55
C LEU A 200 27.72 20.04 0.42
N LEU A 201 27.13 19.37 -0.57
CA LEU A 201 27.86 18.91 -1.76
C LEU A 201 28.48 20.11 -2.52
N GLY A 202 27.77 21.24 -2.57
CA GLY A 202 28.24 22.49 -3.13
C GLY A 202 29.45 23.07 -2.39
N GLU A 203 29.37 23.13 -1.06
CA GLU A 203 30.41 23.69 -0.18
C GLU A 203 31.68 22.82 -0.15
N HIS A 204 31.54 21.50 -0.26
CA HIS A 204 32.63 20.55 -0.08
C HIS A 204 33.20 19.96 -1.39
N THR A 205 32.67 20.36 -2.54
CA THR A 205 33.21 19.96 -3.86
C THR A 205 33.34 21.17 -4.77
N SER A 206 34.01 21.01 -5.92
CA SER A 206 34.00 21.98 -7.01
C SER A 206 33.08 21.56 -8.17
N ALA A 207 32.23 20.56 -7.95
CA ALA A 207 31.39 19.99 -8.99
C ALA A 207 30.28 20.95 -9.44
N ALA A 208 29.88 20.80 -10.71
CA ALA A 208 28.58 21.26 -11.18
C ALA A 208 27.52 20.27 -10.67
N ILE A 209 26.43 20.79 -10.08
CA ILE A 209 25.38 20.00 -9.43
C ILE A 209 24.08 20.26 -10.17
N THR A 210 23.45 19.18 -10.65
CA THR A 210 22.07 19.18 -11.12
C THR A 210 21.21 18.56 -10.02
N ALA A 211 20.29 19.32 -9.45
CA ALA A 211 19.42 18.90 -8.37
C ALA A 211 17.98 18.72 -8.89
N VAL A 212 17.44 17.51 -8.73
CA VAL A 212 16.11 17.12 -9.23
C VAL A 212 15.14 16.93 -8.08
N ASP A 213 13.94 17.46 -8.22
CA ASP A 213 12.79 17.15 -7.38
C ASP A 213 11.48 17.35 -8.18
N ASN A 214 10.36 16.77 -7.74
CA ASN A 214 9.05 16.98 -8.36
C ASN A 214 8.20 18.04 -7.63
N GLU A 215 8.77 18.67 -6.60
CA GLU A 215 8.17 19.74 -5.82
C GLU A 215 8.85 21.09 -6.11
N GLU A 216 8.24 21.87 -6.99
CA GLU A 216 8.76 23.19 -7.41
C GLU A 216 9.01 24.13 -6.21
N SER A 217 8.16 24.08 -5.17
CA SER A 217 8.37 24.87 -3.95
C SER A 217 9.64 24.49 -3.18
N ALA A 218 10.05 23.23 -3.24
CA ALA A 218 11.31 22.76 -2.65
C ALA A 218 12.52 23.25 -3.45
N LEU A 219 12.42 23.21 -4.78
CA LEU A 219 13.46 23.72 -5.68
C LEU A 219 13.65 25.23 -5.54
N LEU A 220 12.56 26.00 -5.40
CA LEU A 220 12.65 27.44 -5.12
C LEU A 220 13.41 27.69 -3.82
N ARG A 221 13.13 26.93 -2.76
CA ARG A 221 13.86 27.03 -1.50
C ARG A 221 15.34 26.66 -1.64
N LEU A 222 15.66 25.65 -2.45
CA LEU A 222 17.03 25.30 -2.77
C LEU A 222 17.75 26.42 -3.53
N SER A 223 17.10 27.03 -4.52
CA SER A 223 17.69 28.18 -5.23
C SER A 223 18.00 29.35 -4.30
N GLU A 224 17.12 29.65 -3.34
CA GLU A 224 17.38 30.65 -2.29
C GLU A 224 18.62 30.29 -1.46
N ARG A 225 18.70 29.05 -0.95
CA ARG A 225 19.86 28.56 -0.18
C ARG A 225 21.16 28.63 -0.98
N ALA A 226 21.12 28.24 -2.25
CA ALA A 226 22.26 28.28 -3.15
C ALA A 226 22.76 29.72 -3.37
N LEU A 227 21.85 30.69 -3.47
CA LEU A 227 22.21 32.11 -3.56
C LEU A 227 22.85 32.61 -2.26
N GLU A 228 22.25 32.29 -1.11
CA GLU A 228 22.75 32.65 0.22
C GLU A 228 24.15 32.08 0.50
N ALA A 229 24.41 30.85 0.04
CA ALA A 229 25.70 30.17 0.16
C ALA A 229 26.72 30.56 -0.93
N GLY A 230 26.36 31.39 -1.91
CA GLY A 230 27.25 31.77 -3.01
C GLY A 230 27.54 30.63 -4.01
N LEU A 231 26.62 29.67 -4.13
CA LEU A 231 26.72 28.47 -4.96
C LEU A 231 25.84 28.49 -6.22
N ALA A 232 25.09 29.58 -6.44
CA ALA A 232 24.10 29.69 -7.52
C ALA A 232 24.67 29.39 -8.93
N ASP A 233 25.94 29.72 -9.20
CA ASP A 233 26.58 29.46 -10.50
C ASP A 233 26.87 27.98 -10.76
N ARG A 234 26.75 27.12 -9.74
CA ARG A 234 27.09 25.70 -9.79
C ARG A 234 25.91 24.76 -9.59
N ILE A 235 24.77 25.27 -9.11
CA ILE A 235 23.59 24.46 -8.79
C ILE A 235 22.50 24.79 -9.80
N GLU A 236 22.14 23.80 -10.61
CA GLU A 236 21.00 23.84 -11.53
C GLU A 236 19.85 23.01 -10.95
N THR A 237 18.67 23.61 -10.79
CA THR A 237 17.46 22.92 -10.33
C THR A 237 16.61 22.46 -11.51
N VAL A 238 16.15 21.21 -11.51
CA VAL A 238 15.29 20.64 -12.55
C VAL A 238 14.04 20.03 -11.93
N CYS A 239 12.87 20.63 -12.21
CA CYS A 239 11.59 20.10 -11.76
C CYS A 239 11.14 18.94 -12.65
N THR A 240 11.41 17.70 -12.25
CA THR A 240 11.01 16.50 -13.00
C THR A 240 10.78 15.30 -12.08
N SER A 241 10.15 14.25 -12.61
CA SER A 241 10.04 12.96 -11.93
C SER A 241 11.37 12.22 -11.96
N MET A 242 11.73 11.56 -10.85
CA MET A 242 12.88 10.64 -10.78
C MET A 242 12.76 9.41 -11.71
N THR A 243 11.56 9.14 -12.24
CA THR A 243 11.28 8.05 -13.18
C THR A 243 11.39 8.46 -14.65
N ASP A 244 11.45 9.76 -14.95
CA ASP A 244 11.48 10.30 -16.32
C ASP A 244 12.38 11.55 -16.39
N MET A 245 13.68 11.32 -16.17
CA MET A 245 14.68 12.39 -16.16
C MET A 245 15.26 12.62 -17.56
N PRO A 246 15.33 13.87 -18.06
CA PRO A 246 15.69 14.18 -19.45
C PRO A 246 17.21 14.23 -19.68
N PHE A 247 17.98 13.35 -19.05
CA PHE A 247 19.45 13.35 -19.14
C PHE A 247 19.97 12.30 -20.11
N ALA A 248 21.04 12.63 -20.83
CA ALA A 248 21.71 11.67 -21.68
C ALA A 248 22.43 10.60 -20.82
N PRO A 249 22.60 9.37 -21.33
CA PRO A 249 23.43 8.36 -20.68
C PRO A 249 24.84 8.88 -20.40
N GLU A 250 25.46 8.38 -19.32
CA GLU A 250 26.84 8.68 -18.94
C GLU A 250 27.15 10.19 -18.74
N SER A 251 26.16 10.95 -18.25
CA SER A 251 26.31 12.40 -18.05
C SER A 251 26.99 12.78 -16.74
N PHE A 252 26.91 11.93 -15.71
CA PHE A 252 27.33 12.25 -14.34
C PHE A 252 28.43 11.32 -13.83
N ASP A 253 29.35 11.83 -13.01
CA ASP A 253 30.37 11.02 -12.33
C ASP A 253 29.99 10.67 -10.89
N LEU A 254 28.98 11.35 -10.32
CA LEU A 254 28.37 11.04 -9.04
C LEU A 254 26.84 11.22 -9.13
N ILE A 255 26.09 10.21 -8.73
CA ILE A 255 24.65 10.32 -8.43
C ILE A 255 24.48 10.27 -6.91
N TRP A 256 23.70 11.19 -6.36
CA TRP A 256 23.40 11.31 -4.95
C TRP A 256 21.90 11.21 -4.71
N CYS A 257 21.48 10.43 -3.73
CA CYS A 257 20.09 10.24 -3.39
C CYS A 257 19.96 9.91 -1.90
N GLU A 258 19.36 10.82 -1.12
CA GLU A 258 19.07 10.57 0.28
C GLU A 258 17.56 10.43 0.48
N SER A 259 17.14 9.29 1.02
CA SER A 259 15.79 9.08 1.56
C SER A 259 14.66 9.34 0.57
N SER A 260 14.85 9.03 -0.72
CA SER A 260 13.84 9.27 -1.77
C SER A 260 13.69 8.13 -2.79
N ALA A 261 14.69 7.25 -2.96
CA ALA A 261 14.65 6.17 -3.95
C ALA A 261 13.48 5.18 -3.78
N TYR A 262 12.97 5.01 -2.54
CA TYR A 262 11.82 4.16 -2.24
C TYR A 262 10.55 4.56 -3.04
N ILE A 263 10.43 5.82 -3.47
CA ILE A 263 9.27 6.34 -4.21
C ILE A 263 9.09 5.61 -5.55
N MET A 264 10.20 5.25 -6.22
CA MET A 264 10.17 4.49 -7.49
C MET A 264 10.50 3.00 -7.30
N GLY A 265 10.81 2.59 -6.08
CA GLY A 265 11.40 1.29 -5.76
C GLY A 265 12.91 1.30 -5.94
N VAL A 266 13.64 0.80 -4.94
CA VAL A 266 15.11 0.92 -4.90
C VAL A 266 15.77 0.03 -5.95
N GLU A 267 15.21 -1.14 -6.23
CA GLU A 267 15.70 -2.01 -7.31
C GLU A 267 15.57 -1.35 -8.70
N ASN A 268 14.44 -0.68 -8.95
CA ASN A 268 14.24 0.10 -10.17
C ASN A 268 15.22 1.27 -10.25
N ALA A 269 15.46 1.96 -9.12
CA ALA A 269 16.43 3.05 -9.04
C ALA A 269 17.84 2.58 -9.41
N PHE A 270 18.29 1.43 -8.88
CA PHE A 270 19.59 0.86 -9.26
C PHE A 270 19.68 0.66 -10.78
N THR A 271 18.68 0.05 -11.40
CA THR A 271 18.72 -0.24 -12.84
C THR A 271 18.60 1.03 -13.69
N ALA A 272 17.67 1.92 -13.38
CA ALA A 272 17.41 3.12 -14.17
C ALA A 272 18.59 4.11 -14.12
N TRP A 273 19.13 4.35 -12.92
CA TRP A 273 20.16 5.36 -12.70
C TRP A 273 21.56 4.90 -13.13
N HIS A 274 21.76 3.58 -13.33
CA HIS A 274 23.04 3.04 -13.81
C HIS A 274 23.43 3.62 -15.18
N SER A 275 22.45 3.80 -16.05
CA SER A 275 22.66 4.36 -17.40
C SER A 275 23.16 5.80 -17.40
N LEU A 276 22.83 6.59 -16.36
CA LEU A 276 23.17 8.01 -16.24
C LEU A 276 24.60 8.23 -15.74
N LEU A 277 25.18 7.23 -15.06
CA LEU A 277 26.56 7.27 -14.57
C LEU A 277 27.57 7.02 -15.68
N GLN A 278 28.67 7.75 -15.66
CA GLN A 278 29.87 7.45 -16.44
C GLN A 278 30.48 6.11 -16.01
N PRO A 279 31.27 5.45 -16.87
CA PRO A 279 32.06 4.28 -16.47
C PRO A 279 32.93 4.58 -15.23
N GLY A 280 32.76 3.79 -14.17
CA GLY A 280 33.45 4.00 -12.89
C GLY A 280 32.88 5.12 -12.02
N GLY A 281 31.77 5.76 -12.41
CA GLY A 281 31.04 6.72 -11.59
C GLY A 281 30.39 6.09 -10.36
N ILE A 282 29.97 6.92 -9.43
CA ILE A 282 29.54 6.51 -8.09
C ILE A 282 28.07 6.83 -7.88
N LEU A 283 27.32 5.88 -7.34
CA LEU A 283 25.99 6.09 -6.76
C LEU A 283 26.13 6.11 -5.24
N VAL A 284 25.72 7.21 -4.61
CA VAL A 284 25.47 7.30 -3.18
C VAL A 284 23.96 7.31 -2.98
N LEU A 285 23.46 6.31 -2.25
CA LEU A 285 22.02 6.11 -2.03
C LEU A 285 21.78 5.77 -0.56
N SER A 286 20.82 6.42 0.09
CA SER A 286 20.29 5.94 1.38
C SER A 286 18.91 5.29 1.21
N ASP A 287 18.70 4.19 1.94
CA ASP A 287 17.42 3.48 1.98
C ASP A 287 17.06 3.05 3.40
N LEU A 288 15.76 2.97 3.66
CA LEU A 288 15.24 2.41 4.90
C LEU A 288 15.27 0.88 4.80
N VAL A 289 15.90 0.22 5.76
CA VAL A 289 16.16 -1.23 5.75
C VAL A 289 15.82 -1.89 7.08
N TRP A 290 15.51 -3.18 7.02
CA TRP A 290 15.41 -4.02 8.21
C TRP A 290 16.81 -4.31 8.78
N LEU A 291 16.93 -4.15 10.10
CA LEU A 291 18.13 -4.49 10.88
C LEU A 291 18.03 -5.89 11.53
N THR A 292 16.87 -6.54 11.38
CA THR A 292 16.55 -7.87 11.91
C THR A 292 15.76 -8.69 10.87
N ASP A 293 15.95 -10.00 10.87
CA ASP A 293 15.17 -10.93 10.04
C ASP A 293 13.80 -11.28 10.66
N ALA A 294 13.57 -10.85 11.90
CA ALA A 294 12.34 -11.13 12.65
C ALA A 294 11.80 -9.84 13.31
N PRO A 295 11.33 -8.86 12.52
CA PRO A 295 10.67 -7.68 13.06
C PRO A 295 9.37 -8.08 13.77
N THR A 296 8.98 -7.29 14.75
CA THR A 296 7.69 -7.40 15.42
C THR A 296 6.56 -7.19 14.41
N GLU A 297 5.44 -7.91 14.60
CA GLU A 297 4.29 -7.82 13.68
C GLU A 297 3.74 -6.39 13.56
N GLU A 298 3.81 -5.60 14.63
CA GLU A 298 3.40 -4.18 14.62
C GLU A 298 4.30 -3.35 13.68
N CYS A 299 5.62 -3.44 13.85
CA CYS A 299 6.58 -2.72 13.03
C CYS A 299 6.51 -3.17 11.56
N LYS A 300 6.43 -4.49 11.34
CA LYS A 300 6.28 -5.08 10.01
C LYS A 300 5.03 -4.59 9.30
N THR A 301 3.86 -4.67 9.95
CA THR A 301 2.59 -4.24 9.35
C THR A 301 2.60 -2.75 8.99
N PHE A 302 3.23 -1.91 9.83
CA PHE A 302 3.36 -0.48 9.57
C PHE A 302 4.16 -0.22 8.30
N TRP A 303 5.37 -0.78 8.20
CA TRP A 303 6.24 -0.56 7.04
C TRP A 303 5.73 -1.28 5.79
N GLU A 304 5.07 -2.44 5.88
CA GLU A 304 4.43 -3.06 4.72
C GLU A 304 3.33 -2.17 4.10
N SER A 305 2.66 -1.34 4.91
CA SER A 305 1.68 -0.38 4.40
C SER A 305 2.34 0.84 3.74
N GLY A 306 3.44 1.36 4.31
CA GLY A 306 4.09 2.59 3.86
C GLY A 306 5.19 2.38 2.80
N TYR A 307 5.99 1.34 2.98
CA TYR A 307 7.10 0.94 2.12
C TYR A 307 7.21 -0.60 2.01
N PRO A 308 6.34 -1.26 1.22
CA PRO A 308 6.28 -2.72 1.11
C PRO A 308 7.56 -3.36 0.52
N ASP A 309 8.35 -2.59 -0.23
CA ASP A 309 9.63 -3.05 -0.80
C ASP A 309 10.79 -2.95 0.20
N MET A 310 10.57 -2.53 1.45
CA MET A 310 11.61 -2.45 2.48
C MET A 310 12.34 -3.80 2.67
N GLY A 311 13.64 -3.80 2.39
CA GLY A 311 14.49 -4.99 2.44
C GLY A 311 15.57 -4.92 3.52
N THR A 312 16.41 -5.95 3.60
CA THR A 312 17.63 -5.92 4.42
C THR A 312 18.80 -5.30 3.66
N VAL A 313 19.87 -4.93 4.38
CA VAL A 313 21.13 -4.47 3.78
C VAL A 313 21.66 -5.48 2.76
N GLU A 314 21.61 -6.78 3.07
CA GLU A 314 22.11 -7.83 2.17
C GLU A 314 21.29 -7.92 0.88
N GLN A 315 19.96 -7.81 0.98
CA GLN A 315 19.07 -7.79 -0.18
C GLN A 315 19.38 -6.60 -1.09
N ARG A 316 19.55 -5.39 -0.54
CA ARG A 316 19.93 -4.19 -1.31
C ARG A 316 21.27 -4.34 -2.01
N LEU A 317 22.27 -4.88 -1.32
CA LEU A 317 23.56 -5.16 -1.92
C LEU A 317 23.46 -6.21 -3.04
N SER A 318 22.56 -7.19 -2.93
CA SER A 318 22.32 -8.18 -3.97
C SER A 318 21.65 -7.57 -5.22
N GLN A 319 20.64 -6.72 -5.01
CA GLN A 319 19.98 -5.97 -6.08
C GLN A 319 20.96 -5.02 -6.79
N ALA A 320 21.77 -4.27 -6.03
CA ALA A 320 22.81 -3.41 -6.57
C ALA A 320 23.83 -4.19 -7.43
N ARG A 321 24.30 -5.36 -6.96
CA ARG A 321 25.20 -6.21 -7.75
C ARG A 321 24.55 -6.70 -9.04
N SER A 322 23.29 -7.11 -8.98
CA SER A 322 22.53 -7.56 -10.16
C SER A 322 22.34 -6.44 -11.18
N ALA A 323 22.20 -5.19 -10.72
CA ALA A 323 22.14 -3.99 -11.55
C ALA A 323 23.52 -3.51 -12.05
N GLY A 324 24.60 -4.24 -11.73
CA GLY A 324 25.94 -3.94 -12.23
C GLY A 324 26.76 -2.98 -11.37
N TYR A 325 26.43 -2.80 -10.10
CA TYR A 325 27.24 -2.03 -9.16
C TYR A 325 28.18 -2.90 -8.33
N GLN A 326 29.31 -2.32 -7.94
CA GLN A 326 30.26 -2.87 -6.97
C GLN A 326 30.19 -2.04 -5.68
N LEU A 327 30.15 -2.71 -4.54
CA LEU A 327 30.18 -2.03 -3.24
C LEU A 327 31.55 -1.37 -3.03
N VAL A 328 31.55 -0.07 -2.75
CA VAL A 328 32.72 0.67 -2.26
C VAL A 328 32.73 0.66 -0.73
N ASP A 329 31.65 1.15 -0.12
CA ASP A 329 31.46 1.18 1.32
C ASP A 329 29.97 1.29 1.67
N THR A 330 29.62 1.03 2.93
CA THR A 330 28.27 1.19 3.44
C THR A 330 28.27 1.39 4.94
N PHE A 331 27.36 2.22 5.46
CA PHE A 331 27.22 2.44 6.90
C PHE A 331 25.78 2.76 7.29
N ALA A 332 25.42 2.40 8.52
CA ALA A 332 24.16 2.79 9.12
C ALA A 332 24.18 4.29 9.46
N VAL A 333 23.14 5.00 9.05
CA VAL A 333 22.93 6.42 9.35
C VAL A 333 22.80 6.62 10.87
N SER A 334 23.36 7.72 11.38
CA SER A 334 23.47 7.98 12.81
C SER A 334 22.12 8.18 13.51
N GLU A 335 22.05 7.94 14.83
CA GLU A 335 20.88 8.31 15.64
C GLU A 335 20.59 9.81 15.59
N ASP A 336 21.61 10.65 15.46
CA ASP A 336 21.48 12.11 15.32
C ASP A 336 20.67 12.49 14.07
N ALA A 337 20.81 11.75 12.96
CA ALA A 337 20.01 11.96 11.76
C ALA A 337 18.53 11.66 11.97
N TRP A 338 18.20 10.67 12.80
CA TRP A 338 16.82 10.38 13.20
C TRP A 338 16.27 11.48 14.10
N HIS A 339 17.05 11.92 15.10
CA HIS A 339 16.68 13.00 15.99
C HIS A 339 16.44 14.32 15.24
N ALA A 340 17.30 14.64 14.27
CA ALA A 340 17.19 15.84 13.44
C ALA A 340 15.88 15.94 12.63
N TYR A 341 15.22 14.80 12.39
CA TYR A 341 13.91 14.75 11.73
C TYR A 341 12.75 14.61 12.73
N TYR A 342 12.79 13.60 13.60
CA TYR A 342 11.65 13.25 14.43
C TYR A 342 11.42 14.19 15.62
N GLN A 343 12.44 14.87 16.13
CA GLN A 343 12.24 15.83 17.23
C GLN A 343 11.48 17.08 16.76
N PRO A 344 11.88 17.78 15.67
CA PRO A 344 11.09 18.87 15.10
C PRO A 344 9.69 18.43 14.68
N LEU A 345 9.55 17.23 14.08
CA LEU A 345 8.25 16.68 13.70
C LEU A 345 7.33 16.50 14.92
N ALA A 346 7.82 15.87 15.99
CA ALA A 346 7.05 15.67 17.21
C ALA A 346 6.59 16.99 17.83
N GLN A 347 7.49 17.98 17.90
CA GLN A 347 7.14 19.32 18.39
C GLN A 347 6.05 19.95 17.51
N ARG A 348 6.22 19.86 16.19
CA ARG A 348 5.27 20.44 15.23
C ARG A 348 3.89 19.81 15.32
N VAL A 349 3.81 18.49 15.48
CA VAL A 349 2.54 17.77 15.66
C VAL A 349 1.83 18.23 16.94
N GLU A 350 2.54 18.40 18.05
CA GLU A 350 1.95 18.89 19.30
C GLU A 350 1.47 20.34 19.21
N GLU A 351 2.21 21.22 18.52
CA GLU A 351 1.86 22.63 18.34
C GLU A 351 0.50 22.80 17.63
N ILE A 352 0.23 22.00 16.59
CA ILE A 352 -0.98 22.14 15.76
C ILE A 352 -2.16 21.28 16.24
N ARG A 353 -1.91 20.31 17.13
CA ARG A 353 -2.93 19.39 17.66
C ARG A 353 -4.17 20.09 18.22
N PRO A 354 -4.08 21.22 18.97
CA PRO A 354 -5.24 21.92 19.49
C PRO A 354 -6.21 22.40 18.40
N GLU A 355 -5.70 22.78 17.23
CA GLU A 355 -6.45 23.29 16.09
C GLU A 355 -7.03 22.17 15.21
N ARG A 356 -6.39 20.99 15.21
CA ARG A 356 -6.70 19.88 14.29
C ARG A 356 -6.98 18.55 14.99
N LYS A 357 -7.80 18.57 16.04
CA LYS A 357 -8.07 17.42 16.93
C LYS A 357 -8.56 16.13 16.25
N HIS A 358 -9.20 16.24 15.09
CA HIS A 358 -9.76 15.11 14.36
C HIS A 358 -8.98 14.74 13.10
N SER A 359 -7.84 15.40 12.85
CA SER A 359 -7.02 15.17 11.67
C SER A 359 -6.54 13.72 11.57
N GLN A 360 -6.79 13.09 10.44
CA GLN A 360 -6.28 11.76 10.14
C GLN A 360 -4.76 11.79 9.92
N ALA A 361 -4.24 12.82 9.26
CA ALA A 361 -2.80 13.01 9.09
C ALA A 361 -2.04 13.06 10.42
N LEU A 362 -2.56 13.77 11.44
CA LEU A 362 -1.91 13.80 12.76
C LEU A 362 -1.93 12.44 13.45
N LYS A 363 -3.01 11.66 13.31
CA LYS A 363 -3.07 10.31 13.88
C LYS A 363 -2.06 9.37 13.22
N ASP A 364 -1.85 9.49 11.91
CA ASP A 364 -0.89 8.65 11.20
C ASP A 364 0.56 9.06 11.51
N LEU A 365 0.83 10.36 11.68
CA LEU A 365 2.11 10.86 12.19
C LEU A 365 2.37 10.42 13.65
N ASP A 366 1.34 10.37 14.49
CA ASP A 366 1.46 9.83 15.86
C ASP A 366 1.86 8.35 15.85
N LYS A 367 1.33 7.57 14.91
CA LYS A 367 1.73 6.17 14.71
C LYS A 367 3.18 6.08 14.23
N GLU A 368 3.58 6.88 13.25
CA GLU A 368 4.98 6.92 12.76
C GLU A 368 5.94 7.27 13.91
N LEU A 369 5.62 8.28 14.72
CA LEU A 369 6.38 8.67 15.91
C LEU A 369 6.46 7.55 16.95
N ALA A 370 5.38 6.77 17.14
CA ALA A 370 5.37 5.64 18.05
C ALA A 370 6.24 4.48 17.52
N ILE A 371 6.16 4.17 16.22
CA ILE A 371 6.98 3.15 15.56
C ILE A 371 8.46 3.50 15.69
N TYR A 372 8.82 4.75 15.38
CA TYR A 372 10.17 5.27 15.60
C TYR A 372 10.64 5.07 17.04
N ARG A 373 9.86 5.52 18.03
CA ARG A 373 10.28 5.47 19.45
C ARG A 373 10.43 4.04 19.99
N ASN A 374 9.57 3.13 19.56
CA ASN A 374 9.45 1.80 20.15
C ASN A 374 10.25 0.73 19.39
N HIS A 375 10.53 0.93 18.10
CA HIS A 375 11.03 -0.11 17.20
C HIS A 375 12.28 0.28 16.39
N LEU A 376 12.91 1.44 16.65
CA LEU A 376 14.16 1.83 15.95
C LEU A 376 15.27 0.76 15.94
N PRO A 377 15.45 -0.09 16.96
CA PRO A 377 16.44 -1.18 16.87
C PRO A 377 16.15 -2.22 15.77
N GLU A 378 14.92 -2.27 15.23
CA GLU A 378 14.49 -3.24 14.22
C GLU A 378 14.69 -2.73 12.79
N PHE A 379 14.83 -1.42 12.58
CA PHE A 379 14.97 -0.80 11.26
C PHE A 379 15.87 0.43 11.28
N GLY A 380 16.48 0.77 10.15
CA GLY A 380 17.40 1.91 10.08
C GLY A 380 17.56 2.41 8.67
N TYR A 381 18.10 3.61 8.51
CA TYR A 381 18.57 4.06 7.20
C TYR A 381 20.00 3.55 7.01
N GLN A 382 20.25 2.94 5.86
CA GLN A 382 21.58 2.51 5.43
C GLN A 382 22.03 3.37 4.27
N MET A 383 23.26 3.89 4.35
CA MET A 383 23.93 4.57 3.26
C MET A 383 24.75 3.57 2.45
N PHE A 384 24.60 3.57 1.13
CA PHE A 384 25.31 2.71 0.18
C PHE A 384 26.16 3.56 -0.75
N ILE A 385 27.46 3.27 -0.82
CA ILE A 385 28.38 3.88 -1.77
C ILE A 385 28.77 2.81 -2.78
N LEU A 386 28.31 2.99 -4.02
CA LEU A 386 28.29 1.97 -5.05
C LEU A 386 29.00 2.49 -6.30
N LYS A 387 29.84 1.67 -6.91
CA LYS A 387 30.55 2.01 -8.15
C LYS A 387 29.94 1.29 -9.34
N LYS A 388 29.73 2.01 -10.45
CA LYS A 388 29.32 1.45 -11.74
C LYS A 388 30.45 0.63 -12.40
#